data_AF-A0A925BJZ2-F1
#
_entry.id   AF-A0A925BJZ2-F1
#
_cell.length_a   1.000
_cell.length_b   1.000
_cell.length_c   1.000
_cell.angle_alpha   90.00
_cell.angle_beta   90.00
_cell.angle_gamma   90.00
#
_symmetry.space_group_name_H-M   'P 1'
#
loop_
_entity.id
_entity.type
_entity.pdbx_description
1 polymer ?
#
loop_
_entity_poly.entity_id
_entity_poly.type
_entity_poly.pdbx_seq_one_letter_code
_entity_poly.pdbx_strand_id
1 'polypeptide(L)'
;MSKFSTVRRMYKYRLYRADRKDRKLRHKLFVASTVWNHFIALQRRYYRLTGKYISLDRMNNHVLKLRNSQRFALWRDLHSQVCQNVCRRVDDAYQRFFSKLVKGRPTFKKARKYPSFTFPQSGYRVDGNTVTIDGVKYKFVKHREIGGQIKTLTVKRDAVGRLWLVFSVIETISMGEVSTGKSGGFDFGLKTFLTDNEGRGYSSP
;
A
#
# COMPACT_ATOMS: atom_id res chain seq x y z
N MET A 1 -0.55 25.11 24.25
CA MET A 1 -0.53 25.02 22.77
C MET A 1 -0.70 23.57 22.36
N SER A 2 -1.84 23.21 21.76
CA SER A 2 -2.06 21.86 21.20
C SER A 2 -0.99 21.55 20.16
N LYS A 3 -0.13 20.55 20.44
CA LYS A 3 0.91 20.11 19.49
C LYS A 3 0.26 19.19 18.46
N PHE A 4 0.04 19.68 17.26
CA PHE A 4 -0.40 18.84 16.14
C PHE A 4 0.80 18.08 15.57
N SER A 5 0.64 16.78 15.30
CA SER A 5 1.63 15.97 14.61
C SER A 5 1.07 15.39 13.32
N THR A 6 1.91 15.36 12.28
CA THR A 6 1.54 14.76 11.00
C THR A 6 1.96 13.30 10.99
N VAL A 7 0.99 12.40 10.85
CA VAL A 7 1.23 10.95 10.84
C VAL A 7 0.76 10.33 9.53
N ARG A 8 1.44 9.26 9.11
CA ARG A 8 1.04 8.46 7.94
C ARG A 8 0.29 7.21 8.40
N ARG A 9 -1.00 7.13 8.09
CA ARG A 9 -1.88 6.00 8.45
C ARG A 9 -2.28 5.19 7.22
N MET A 10 -2.59 3.92 7.45
CA MET A 10 -2.99 2.97 6.42
C MET A 10 -4.41 2.47 6.71
N TYR A 11 -5.34 2.77 5.80
CA TYR A 11 -6.73 2.34 5.89
C TYR A 11 -6.97 1.19 4.94
N LYS A 12 -7.39 0.04 5.46
CA LYS A 12 -7.64 -1.17 4.67
C LYS A 12 -9.13 -1.50 4.65
N TYR A 13 -9.72 -1.53 3.46
CA TYR A 13 -11.14 -1.82 3.24
C TYR A 13 -11.35 -2.98 2.29
N ARG A 14 -12.40 -3.77 2.51
CA ARG A 14 -12.77 -4.89 1.64
C ARG A 14 -13.56 -4.37 0.44
N LEU A 15 -13.22 -4.79 -0.78
CA LEU A 15 -14.07 -4.55 -1.94
C LEU A 15 -15.32 -5.43 -1.87
N TYR A 16 -16.48 -4.87 -2.23
CA TYR A 16 -17.66 -5.68 -2.51
C TYR A 16 -17.38 -6.56 -3.73
N ARG A 17 -17.85 -7.81 -3.68
CA ARG A 17 -17.67 -8.75 -4.78
C ARG A 17 -18.46 -8.26 -5.99
N ALA A 18 -17.79 -8.16 -7.14
CA ALA A 18 -18.39 -7.75 -8.39
C ALA A 18 -17.69 -8.49 -9.54
N ASP A 19 -18.10 -9.73 -9.82
CA ASP A 19 -17.31 -10.70 -10.60
C ASP A 19 -16.77 -10.15 -11.94
N ARG A 20 -17.57 -9.37 -12.69
CA ARG A 20 -17.12 -8.74 -13.95
C ARG A 20 -16.09 -7.62 -13.74
N LYS A 21 -16.28 -6.76 -12.73
CA LYS A 21 -15.37 -5.65 -12.44
C LYS A 21 -14.08 -6.15 -11.79
N ASP A 22 -14.18 -7.15 -10.92
CA ASP A 22 -13.06 -7.81 -10.26
C ASP A 22 -12.09 -8.43 -11.27
N ARG A 23 -12.59 -8.92 -12.41
CA ARG A 23 -11.76 -9.41 -13.51
C ARG A 23 -10.78 -8.34 -14.02
N LYS A 24 -11.21 -7.08 -14.11
CA LYS A 24 -10.33 -5.96 -14.54
C LYS A 24 -9.19 -5.71 -13.54
N LEU A 25 -9.49 -5.73 -12.24
CA LEU A 25 -8.46 -5.57 -11.20
C LEU A 25 -7.50 -6.77 -11.14
N ARG A 26 -8.02 -7.99 -11.33
CA ARG A 26 -7.19 -9.21 -11.43
C ARG A 26 -6.31 -9.20 -12.67
N HIS A 27 -6.83 -8.70 -13.79
CA HIS A 27 -6.05 -8.48 -15.01
C HIS A 27 -4.91 -7.49 -14.76
N LYS A 28 -5.17 -6.36 -14.12
CA LYS A 28 -4.12 -5.40 -13.74
C LYS A 28 -3.03 -6.03 -12.85
N LEU A 29 -3.40 -6.90 -11.89
CA LEU A 29 -2.42 -7.68 -11.11
C LEU A 29 -1.55 -8.58 -12.00
N PHE A 30 -2.16 -9.26 -12.97
CA PHE A 30 -1.45 -10.08 -13.94
C PHE A 30 -0.46 -9.23 -14.75
N VAL A 31 -0.92 -8.13 -15.37
CA VAL A 31 -0.05 -7.23 -16.15
C VAL A 31 1.11 -6.70 -15.28
N ALA A 32 0.84 -6.28 -14.04
CA ALA A 32 1.86 -5.78 -13.14
C ALA A 32 2.92 -6.85 -12.80
N SER A 33 2.51 -8.13 -12.72
CA SER A 33 3.45 -9.24 -12.54
C SER A 33 4.36 -9.46 -13.77
N THR A 34 3.85 -9.19 -14.98
CA THR A 34 4.67 -9.28 -16.21
C THR A 34 5.71 -8.16 -16.26
N VAL A 35 5.34 -6.93 -15.88
CA VAL A 35 6.27 -5.80 -15.75
C VAL A 35 7.36 -6.12 -14.72
N TRP A 36 6.98 -6.61 -13.54
CA TRP A 36 7.92 -7.05 -12.50
C TRP A 36 8.93 -8.06 -13.05
N ASN A 37 8.42 -9.15 -13.66
CA ASN A 37 9.28 -10.22 -14.16
C ASN A 37 10.21 -9.73 -15.27
N HIS A 38 9.74 -8.84 -16.16
CA HIS A 38 10.59 -8.24 -17.18
C HIS A 38 11.77 -7.49 -16.56
N PHE A 39 11.53 -6.63 -15.57
CA PHE A 39 12.61 -5.87 -14.93
C PHE A 39 13.54 -6.75 -14.09
N ILE A 40 13.05 -7.83 -13.47
CA ILE A 40 13.92 -8.83 -12.85
C ILE A 40 14.84 -9.49 -13.89
N ALA A 41 14.31 -9.89 -15.06
CA ALA A 41 15.14 -10.47 -16.12
C ALA A 41 16.16 -9.45 -16.65
N LEU A 42 15.74 -8.21 -16.86
CA LEU A 42 16.59 -7.12 -17.35
C LEU A 42 17.74 -6.82 -16.38
N GLN A 43 17.45 -6.69 -15.08
CA GLN A 43 18.46 -6.46 -14.05
C GLN A 43 19.47 -7.60 -13.99
N ARG A 44 19.01 -8.86 -14.02
CA ARG A 44 19.89 -10.03 -14.03
C ARG A 44 20.79 -10.06 -15.26
N ARG A 45 20.26 -9.73 -16.44
CA ARG A 45 21.04 -9.66 -17.68
C ARG A 45 22.07 -8.55 -17.62
N TYR A 46 21.68 -7.35 -17.19
CA TYR A 46 22.55 -6.18 -17.11
C TYR A 46 23.70 -6.40 -16.12
N TYR A 47 23.41 -6.99 -14.95
CA TYR A 47 24.44 -7.34 -13.98
C TYR A 47 25.42 -8.37 -14.51
N ARG A 48 24.95 -9.43 -15.21
CA ARG A 48 25.84 -10.42 -15.82
C ARG A 48 26.79 -9.83 -16.84
N LEU A 49 26.35 -8.81 -17.59
CA LEU A 49 27.16 -8.19 -18.65
C LEU A 49 28.10 -7.10 -18.14
N THR A 50 27.72 -6.39 -17.07
CA THR A 50 28.41 -5.14 -16.66
C THR A 50 28.89 -5.15 -15.22
N GLY A 51 28.47 -6.12 -14.40
CA GLY A 51 28.66 -6.10 -12.95
C GLY A 51 27.85 -5.02 -12.21
N LYS A 52 27.04 -4.22 -12.94
CA LYS A 52 26.32 -3.05 -12.39
C LYS A 52 24.82 -3.31 -12.31
N TYR A 53 24.12 -2.42 -11.60
CA TYR A 53 22.68 -2.44 -11.43
C TYR A 53 22.03 -1.23 -12.14
N ILE A 54 20.84 -1.41 -12.73
CA ILE A 54 20.14 -0.35 -13.46
C ILE A 54 19.41 0.55 -12.45
N SER A 55 19.64 1.86 -12.51
CA SER A 55 18.96 2.82 -11.64
C SER A 55 17.44 2.87 -11.87
N LEU A 56 16.69 3.27 -10.85
CA LEU A 56 15.24 3.45 -10.91
C LEU A 56 14.80 4.39 -12.04
N ASP A 57 15.50 5.51 -12.23
CA ASP A 57 15.18 6.47 -13.29
C ASP A 57 15.26 5.82 -14.69
N ARG A 58 16.34 5.07 -14.96
CA ARG A 58 16.50 4.33 -16.22
C ARG A 58 15.39 3.29 -16.39
N MET A 59 15.00 2.58 -15.33
CA MET A 59 13.88 1.63 -15.39
C MET A 59 12.55 2.34 -15.69
N ASN A 60 12.27 3.49 -15.07
CA ASN A 60 11.06 4.27 -15.30
C ASN A 60 10.97 4.77 -16.75
N ASN A 61 12.07 5.31 -17.27
CA ASN A 61 12.12 5.77 -18.66
C ASN A 61 11.94 4.59 -19.64
N HIS A 62 12.54 3.43 -19.32
CA HIS A 62 12.40 2.23 -20.14
C HIS A 62 10.97 1.69 -20.13
N VAL A 63 10.29 1.59 -18.97
CA VAL A 63 8.92 1.05 -18.92
C VAL A 63 7.93 1.93 -19.68
N LEU A 64 8.12 3.26 -19.65
CA LEU A 64 7.28 4.20 -20.40
C LEU A 64 7.45 4.06 -21.91
N LYS A 65 8.68 3.80 -22.39
CA LYS A 65 8.93 3.50 -23.81
C LYS A 65 8.34 2.14 -24.20
N LEU A 66 8.61 1.10 -23.41
CA LEU A 66 8.17 -0.26 -23.72
C LEU A 66 6.64 -0.36 -23.79
N ARG A 67 5.89 0.22 -22.84
CA ARG A 67 4.42 0.14 -22.85
C ARG A 67 3.78 0.70 -24.12
N ASN A 68 4.46 1.59 -24.84
CA ASN A 68 3.96 2.17 -26.09
C ASN A 68 4.33 1.34 -27.33
N SER A 69 5.16 0.30 -27.18
CA SER A 69 5.52 -0.61 -28.27
C SER A 69 4.49 -1.71 -28.47
N GLN A 70 4.38 -2.21 -29.70
CA GLN A 70 3.42 -3.27 -30.04
C GLN A 70 3.65 -4.56 -29.24
N ARG A 71 4.92 -4.93 -29.03
CA ARG A 71 5.31 -6.13 -28.26
C ARG A 71 4.80 -6.11 -26.81
N PHE A 72 4.71 -4.93 -26.21
CA PHE A 72 4.27 -4.76 -24.82
C PHE A 72 2.96 -3.99 -24.72
N ALA A 73 2.11 -4.07 -25.75
CA ALA A 73 0.83 -3.37 -25.81
C ALA A 73 -0.06 -3.64 -24.58
N LEU A 74 0.00 -4.85 -24.02
CA LEU A 74 -0.69 -5.26 -22.79
C LEU A 74 -0.38 -4.35 -21.59
N TRP A 75 0.82 -3.75 -21.53
CA TRP A 75 1.21 -2.88 -20.42
C TRP A 75 0.45 -1.54 -20.41
N ARG A 76 -0.24 -1.19 -21.50
CA ARG A 76 -1.13 -0.01 -21.55
C ARG A 76 -2.38 -0.19 -20.68
N ASP A 77 -2.74 -1.43 -20.34
CA ASP A 77 -3.85 -1.73 -19.42
C ASP A 77 -3.54 -1.30 -17.98
N LEU A 78 -2.29 -0.98 -17.68
CA LEU A 78 -1.88 -0.32 -16.45
C LEU A 78 -1.71 1.17 -16.67
N HIS A 79 -2.18 1.94 -15.69
CA HIS A 79 -1.85 3.34 -15.58
C HIS A 79 -0.32 3.53 -15.52
N SER A 80 0.21 4.57 -16.18
CA SER A 80 1.66 4.80 -16.32
C SER A 80 2.37 4.86 -14.97
N GLN A 81 1.77 5.55 -13.99
CA GLN A 81 2.32 5.62 -12.63
C GLN A 81 2.33 4.27 -11.91
N VAL A 82 1.41 3.35 -12.24
CA VAL A 82 1.42 2.00 -11.66
C VAL A 82 2.60 1.21 -12.22
N CYS A 83 2.87 1.30 -13.53
CA CYS A 83 4.06 0.68 -14.13
C CYS A 83 5.36 1.19 -13.50
N GLN A 84 5.48 2.50 -13.30
CA GLN A 84 6.62 3.11 -12.61
C GLN A 84 6.70 2.66 -11.14
N ASN A 85 5.57 2.52 -10.46
CA ASN A 85 5.54 1.98 -9.11
C ASN A 85 6.03 0.53 -9.05
N VAL A 86 5.72 -0.30 -10.06
CA VAL A 86 6.30 -1.66 -10.15
C VAL A 86 7.83 -1.59 -10.28
N CYS A 87 8.36 -0.66 -11.08
CA CYS A 87 9.81 -0.45 -11.18
C CYS A 87 10.42 -0.01 -9.85
N ARG A 88 9.77 0.90 -9.11
CA ARG A 88 10.18 1.29 -7.75
C ARG A 88 10.21 0.09 -6.81
N ARG A 89 9.21 -0.79 -6.86
CA ARG A 89 9.21 -2.01 -6.02
C ARG A 89 10.33 -2.98 -6.37
N VAL A 90 10.73 -3.06 -7.65
CA VAL A 90 11.91 -3.83 -8.06
C VAL A 90 13.15 -3.21 -7.43
N ASP A 91 13.29 -1.88 -7.54
CA ASP A 91 14.39 -1.14 -6.94
C ASP A 91 14.50 -1.34 -5.43
N ASP A 92 13.41 -1.08 -4.70
CA ASP A 92 13.33 -1.27 -3.25
C ASP A 92 13.73 -2.70 -2.84
N ALA A 93 13.35 -3.71 -3.64
CA ALA A 93 13.69 -5.10 -3.35
C ALA A 93 15.19 -5.38 -3.52
N TYR A 94 15.84 -4.76 -4.50
CA TYR A 94 17.29 -4.82 -4.67
C TYR A 94 18.03 -4.01 -3.60
N GLN A 95 17.55 -2.81 -3.27
CA GLN A 95 18.14 -2.01 -2.19
C GLN A 95 18.12 -2.78 -0.87
N ARG A 96 17.00 -3.41 -0.51
CA ARG A 96 16.92 -4.27 0.69
C ARG A 96 17.88 -5.46 0.64
N PHE A 97 18.12 -6.03 -0.54
CA PHE A 97 19.10 -7.09 -0.73
C PHE A 97 20.53 -6.55 -0.51
N PHE A 98 20.88 -5.40 -1.09
CA PHE A 98 22.19 -4.77 -0.91
C PHE A 98 22.45 -4.34 0.54
N SER A 99 21.43 -3.83 1.22
CA SER A 99 21.48 -3.49 2.65
C SER A 99 21.44 -4.70 3.58
N LYS A 100 21.47 -5.94 3.05
CA LYS A 100 21.43 -7.20 3.81
C LYS A 100 20.21 -7.34 4.74
N LEU A 101 19.13 -6.59 4.49
CA LEU A 101 17.88 -6.64 5.27
C LEU A 101 17.02 -7.86 4.93
N VAL A 102 17.29 -8.51 3.79
CA VAL A 102 16.61 -9.73 3.34
C VAL A 102 17.63 -10.73 2.83
N LYS A 103 17.40 -12.02 3.11
CA LYS A 103 18.21 -13.10 2.55
C LYS A 103 17.80 -13.34 1.09
N GLY A 104 18.78 -13.23 0.19
CA GLY A 104 18.61 -13.54 -1.23
C GLY A 104 18.10 -12.38 -2.09
N ARG A 105 18.41 -12.45 -3.38
CA ARG A 105 18.05 -11.44 -4.38
C ARG A 105 16.57 -11.53 -4.79
N PRO A 106 15.98 -10.46 -5.34
CA PRO A 106 14.63 -10.49 -5.90
C PRO A 106 14.47 -11.58 -6.98
N THR A 107 13.33 -12.27 -6.95
CA THR A 107 13.02 -13.41 -7.83
C THR A 107 11.79 -13.14 -8.70
N PHE A 108 11.64 -13.97 -9.74
CA PHE A 108 10.44 -14.00 -10.57
C PHE A 108 9.21 -14.35 -9.72
N LYS A 109 8.09 -13.70 -10.02
CA LYS A 109 6.81 -13.92 -9.35
C LYS A 109 5.80 -14.50 -10.34
N LYS A 110 5.23 -15.65 -9.99
CA LYS A 110 4.02 -16.16 -10.67
C LYS A 110 2.91 -15.12 -10.49
N ALA A 111 2.05 -14.93 -11.50
CA ALA A 111 0.97 -13.94 -11.43
C ALA A 111 0.05 -14.13 -10.20
N ARG A 112 -0.24 -15.39 -9.82
CA ARG A 112 -0.99 -15.73 -8.59
C ARG A 112 -0.30 -15.32 -7.29
N LYS A 113 1.03 -15.18 -7.31
CA LYS A 113 1.86 -14.75 -6.16
C LYS A 113 2.17 -13.24 -6.18
N TYR A 114 1.73 -12.51 -7.20
CA TYR A 114 1.85 -11.04 -7.23
C TYR A 114 0.66 -10.44 -6.45
N PRO A 115 0.88 -9.82 -5.27
CA PRO A 115 -0.19 -9.62 -4.31
C PRO A 115 -0.91 -8.28 -4.45
N SER A 116 -0.30 -7.28 -5.09
CA SER A 116 -0.84 -5.92 -5.12
C SER A 116 -0.27 -5.07 -6.23
N PHE A 117 -0.95 -3.98 -6.55
CA PHE A 117 -0.43 -2.86 -7.34
C PHE A 117 -0.89 -1.54 -6.72
N THR A 118 -0.11 -0.48 -6.91
CA THR A 118 -0.31 0.80 -6.20
C THR A 118 -0.36 1.96 -7.18
N PHE A 119 -1.36 2.81 -7.00
CA PHE A 119 -1.51 4.12 -7.62
C PHE A 119 -0.89 5.18 -6.70
N PRO A 120 0.23 5.80 -7.11
CA PRO A 120 0.95 6.77 -6.28
C PRO A 120 0.28 8.13 -6.14
N GLN A 121 -0.38 8.64 -7.18
CA GLN A 121 -0.98 9.98 -7.16
C GLN A 121 -2.30 10.04 -7.96
N SER A 122 -2.33 9.45 -9.16
CA SER A 122 -3.48 9.52 -10.06
C SER A 122 -3.97 8.13 -10.51
N GLY A 123 -5.04 8.11 -11.32
CA GLY A 123 -5.70 6.89 -11.80
C GLY A 123 -6.84 6.40 -10.90
N TYR A 124 -7.15 7.16 -9.84
CA TYR A 124 -8.29 6.85 -8.97
C TYR A 124 -8.97 8.10 -8.41
N ARG A 125 -10.25 7.97 -8.05
CA ARG A 125 -11.04 8.97 -7.32
C ARG A 125 -11.88 8.27 -6.26
N VAL A 126 -11.84 8.75 -5.02
CA VAL A 126 -12.64 8.23 -3.90
C VAL A 126 -13.82 9.15 -3.67
N ASP A 127 -15.01 8.58 -3.50
CA ASP A 127 -16.25 9.29 -3.26
C ASP A 127 -17.13 8.43 -2.33
N GLY A 128 -17.25 8.84 -1.06
CA GLY A 128 -17.93 8.08 -0.02
C GLY A 128 -17.40 6.65 0.14
N ASN A 129 -18.26 5.65 -0.13
CA ASN A 129 -17.95 4.22 -0.10
C ASN A 129 -17.59 3.64 -1.49
N THR A 130 -17.34 4.51 -2.46
CA THR A 130 -17.03 4.15 -3.84
C THR A 130 -15.64 4.64 -4.23
N VAL A 131 -14.92 3.84 -5.01
CA VAL A 131 -13.69 4.24 -5.67
C VAL A 131 -13.84 4.05 -7.18
N THR A 132 -13.49 5.06 -7.94
CA THR A 132 -13.34 4.96 -9.40
C THR A 132 -11.87 4.69 -9.70
N ILE A 133 -11.55 3.59 -10.38
CA ILE A 133 -10.18 3.24 -10.80
C ILE A 133 -10.18 3.11 -12.32
N ASP A 134 -9.37 3.90 -13.01
CA ASP A 134 -9.30 3.95 -14.48
C ASP A 134 -10.69 3.98 -15.13
N GLY A 135 -11.57 4.87 -14.65
CA GLY A 135 -12.94 5.07 -15.14
C GLY A 135 -13.99 4.04 -14.66
N VAL A 136 -13.59 3.00 -13.93
CA VAL A 136 -14.53 1.96 -13.43
C VAL A 136 -14.85 2.18 -11.96
N LYS A 137 -16.14 2.30 -11.61
CA LYS A 137 -16.61 2.43 -10.23
C LYS A 137 -16.68 1.09 -9.49
N TYR A 138 -16.10 1.02 -8.30
CA TYR A 138 -16.12 -0.10 -7.36
C TYR A 138 -16.63 0.36 -5.99
N LYS A 139 -17.46 -0.44 -5.33
CA LYS A 139 -17.88 -0.18 -3.95
C LYS A 139 -16.99 -0.95 -2.97
N PHE A 140 -16.72 -0.37 -1.81
CA PHE A 140 -16.02 -1.05 -0.71
C PHE A 140 -16.78 -0.90 0.60
N VAL A 141 -16.54 -1.83 1.53
CA VAL A 141 -17.12 -1.80 2.88
C VAL A 141 -16.40 -0.72 3.67
N LYS A 142 -17.05 0.44 3.86
CA LYS A 142 -16.51 1.58 4.62
C LYS A 142 -16.92 1.46 6.09
N HIS A 143 -16.06 0.86 6.91
CA HIS A 143 -16.30 0.67 8.36
C HIS A 143 -15.64 1.74 9.24
N ARG A 144 -14.94 2.70 8.63
CA ARG A 144 -14.37 3.88 9.31
C ARG A 144 -14.21 5.01 8.30
N GLU A 145 -14.17 6.24 8.81
CA GLU A 145 -13.88 7.42 8.00
C GLU A 145 -12.38 7.51 7.65
N ILE A 146 -12.07 8.12 6.51
CA ILE A 146 -10.70 8.36 6.07
C ILE A 146 -10.34 9.80 6.47
N GLY A 147 -9.54 9.96 7.52
CA GLY A 147 -9.33 11.22 8.24
C GLY A 147 -8.16 12.07 7.74
N GLY A 148 -8.03 12.27 6.43
CA GLY A 148 -6.96 13.11 5.89
C GLY A 148 -6.76 13.00 4.38
N GLN A 149 -5.61 13.50 3.90
CA GLN A 149 -5.30 13.50 2.48
C GLN A 149 -4.77 12.13 2.03
N ILE A 150 -5.51 11.48 1.14
CA ILE A 150 -5.07 10.23 0.52
C ILE A 150 -3.85 10.53 -0.37
N LYS A 151 -2.73 9.86 -0.06
CA LYS A 151 -1.53 9.90 -0.89
C LYS A 151 -1.52 8.77 -1.91
N THR A 152 -1.76 7.53 -1.49
CA THR A 152 -1.71 6.38 -2.40
C THR A 152 -2.89 5.45 -2.22
N LEU A 153 -3.27 4.79 -3.31
CA LEU A 153 -4.24 3.69 -3.30
C LEU A 153 -3.56 2.41 -3.75
N THR A 154 -3.60 1.37 -2.92
CA THR A 154 -3.11 0.04 -3.27
C THR A 154 -4.27 -0.94 -3.37
N VAL A 155 -4.40 -1.61 -4.51
CA VAL A 155 -5.31 -2.75 -4.65
C VAL A 155 -4.52 -4.00 -4.28
N LYS A 156 -4.98 -4.74 -3.27
CA LYS A 156 -4.33 -5.94 -2.72
C LYS A 156 -5.24 -7.16 -2.85
N ARG A 157 -4.67 -8.28 -3.29
CA ARG A 157 -5.30 -9.60 -3.28
C ARG A 157 -4.78 -10.41 -2.10
N ASP A 158 -5.67 -11.01 -1.32
CA ASP A 158 -5.30 -11.96 -0.26
C ASP A 158 -5.09 -13.39 -0.80
N ALA A 159 -4.75 -14.33 0.10
CA ALA A 159 -4.48 -15.72 -0.27
C ALA A 159 -5.70 -16.44 -0.87
N VAL A 160 -6.91 -16.05 -0.47
CA VAL A 160 -8.19 -16.63 -0.94
C VAL A 160 -8.67 -15.93 -2.23
N GLY A 161 -7.97 -14.88 -2.68
CA GLY A 161 -8.27 -14.16 -3.91
C GLY A 161 -9.24 -12.99 -3.74
N ARG A 162 -9.60 -12.61 -2.51
CA ARG A 162 -10.44 -11.44 -2.25
C ARG A 162 -9.61 -10.17 -2.45
N LEU A 163 -10.27 -9.12 -2.94
CA LEU A 163 -9.63 -7.84 -3.22
C LEU A 163 -9.90 -6.84 -2.09
N TRP A 164 -8.88 -6.05 -1.79
CA TRP A 164 -8.85 -5.06 -0.73
C TRP A 164 -8.28 -3.76 -1.26
N LEU A 165 -8.82 -2.64 -0.81
CA LEU A 165 -8.25 -1.32 -1.01
C LEU A 165 -7.44 -0.95 0.22
N VAL A 166 -6.22 -0.46 0.01
CA VAL A 166 -5.37 0.06 1.08
C VAL A 166 -5.01 1.50 0.73
N PHE A 167 -5.57 2.44 1.46
CA PHE A 167 -5.30 3.86 1.32
C PHE A 167 -4.17 4.25 2.28
N SER A 168 -3.15 4.91 1.75
CA SER A 168 -2.12 5.56 2.56
C SER A 168 -2.48 7.03 2.69
N VAL A 169 -2.64 7.50 3.92
CA VAL A 169 -3.24 8.79 4.23
C VAL A 169 -2.27 9.56 5.13
N ILE A 170 -2.12 10.85 4.86
CA ILE A 170 -1.47 11.77 5.78
C ILE A 170 -2.57 12.44 6.60
N GLU A 171 -2.52 12.25 7.91
CA GLU A 171 -3.48 12.79 8.87
C GLU A 171 -2.74 13.69 9.87
N THR A 172 -3.40 14.79 10.24
CA THR A 172 -2.94 15.65 11.32
C THR A 172 -3.69 15.23 12.58
N ILE A 173 -2.96 14.75 13.58
CA ILE A 173 -3.54 14.37 14.87
C ILE A 173 -3.14 15.38 15.94
N SER A 174 -4.07 15.69 16.84
CA SER A 174 -3.73 16.40 18.08
C SER A 174 -2.95 15.43 18.96
N MET A 175 -1.71 15.77 19.31
CA MET A 175 -1.04 15.07 20.40
C MET A 175 -1.71 15.53 21.69
N GLY A 176 -2.18 14.57 22.49
CA GLY A 176 -2.62 14.85 23.85
C GLY A 176 -1.49 15.50 24.64
N GLU A 177 -1.85 16.09 25.79
CA GLU A 177 -0.85 16.70 26.67
C GLU A 177 0.27 15.70 26.97
N VAL A 178 1.50 16.20 26.93
CA VAL A 178 2.69 15.41 27.23
C VAL A 178 2.55 14.88 28.66
N SER A 179 2.94 13.63 28.91
CA SER A 179 2.94 13.03 30.25
C SER A 179 3.42 14.06 31.28
N THR A 180 2.60 14.30 32.32
CA THR A 180 2.91 15.23 33.41
C THR A 180 4.09 14.76 34.27
N GLY A 181 4.72 13.62 33.93
CA GLY A 181 5.73 12.94 34.75
C GLY A 181 5.13 12.20 35.94
N LYS A 182 3.82 12.32 36.16
CA LYS A 182 3.09 11.63 37.21
C LYS A 182 2.53 10.32 36.67
N SER A 183 2.90 9.21 37.29
CA SER A 183 2.27 7.90 37.07
C SER A 183 0.98 7.82 37.90
N GLY A 184 -0.17 7.69 37.23
CA GLY A 184 -1.44 7.35 37.85
C GLY A 184 -1.63 5.84 37.86
N GLY A 185 -1.93 5.27 39.03
CA GLY A 185 -2.32 3.87 39.19
C GLY A 185 -3.84 3.76 39.22
N PHE A 186 -4.38 2.79 38.50
CA PHE A 186 -5.81 2.50 38.49
C PHE A 186 -6.01 1.01 38.74
N ASP A 187 -6.75 0.67 39.79
CA ASP A 187 -7.07 -0.72 40.15
C ASP A 187 -8.56 -0.99 39.92
N PHE A 188 -8.86 -2.08 39.22
CA PHE A 188 -10.22 -2.49 38.92
C PHE A 188 -10.64 -3.60 39.88
N GLY A 189 -11.64 -3.32 40.71
CA GLY A 189 -12.10 -4.23 41.76
C GLY A 189 -13.50 -4.78 41.50
N LEU A 190 -13.81 -5.88 42.18
CA LEU A 190 -15.16 -6.46 42.21
C LEU A 190 -16.12 -5.70 43.16
N LYS A 191 -15.58 -5.06 44.21
CA LYS A 191 -16.37 -4.26 45.18
C LYS A 191 -16.50 -2.79 44.75
N THR A 192 -15.41 -2.21 44.25
CA THR A 192 -15.34 -0.85 43.73
C THR A 192 -14.85 -0.95 42.30
N PHE A 193 -15.63 -0.44 41.34
CA PHE A 193 -15.37 -0.63 39.92
C PHE A 193 -13.98 -0.12 39.52
N LEU A 194 -13.59 1.05 40.02
CA LEU A 194 -12.28 1.63 39.78
C LEU A 194 -11.80 2.36 41.03
N THR A 195 -10.55 2.15 41.44
CA THR A 195 -9.89 2.93 42.49
C THR A 195 -8.65 3.59 41.90
N ASP A 196 -8.51 4.91 42.10
CA ASP A 196 -7.30 5.63 41.68
C ASP A 196 -6.18 5.56 42.74
N ASN A 197 -4.99 6.01 42.37
CA ASN A 197 -3.82 6.06 43.25
C ASN A 197 -3.93 7.08 44.39
N GLU A 198 -4.99 7.88 44.41
CA GLU A 198 -5.34 8.77 45.52
C GLU A 198 -6.39 8.15 46.45
N GLY A 199 -6.78 6.89 46.19
CA GLY A 199 -7.73 6.13 47.00
C GLY A 199 -9.19 6.49 46.72
N ARG A 200 -9.50 7.27 45.68
CA ARG A 200 -10.88 7.60 45.33
C ARG A 200 -11.51 6.44 44.56
N GLY A 201 -12.67 6.00 45.04
CA GLY A 201 -13.48 4.99 44.40
C GLY A 201 -14.47 5.59 43.41
N TYR A 202 -14.56 5.00 42.22
CA TYR A 202 -15.58 5.31 41.22
C TYR A 202 -16.53 4.12 41.08
N SER A 203 -17.83 4.41 41.11
CA SER A 203 -18.90 3.43 40.90
C SER A 203 -19.00 3.05 39.42
N SER A 204 -19.52 1.85 39.14
CA SER A 204 -19.84 1.46 37.76
C SER A 204 -20.84 2.45 37.14
N PRO A 205 -20.69 2.83 35.87
CA PRO A 205 -21.74 3.47 35.09
C PRO A 205 -22.99 2.60 34.99
#